data_AF-A0A7X6Z8R5-F1
#
_entry.id   AF-A0A7X6Z8R5-F1
#
_cell.length_a   1.000
_cell.length_b   1.000
_cell.length_c   1.000
_cell.angle_alpha   90.00
_cell.angle_beta   90.00
_cell.angle_gamma   90.00
#
_symmetry.space_group_name_H-M   'P 1'
#
loop_
_entity.id
_entity.type
_entity.pdbx_description
1 polymer ?
#
loop_
_entity_poly.entity_id
_entity_poly.type
_entity_poly.pdbx_seq_one_letter_code
_entity_poly.pdbx_strand_id
1 'polypeptide(L)'
;MNTLSSRKSSAWTILLVLVTLASLVPALFSLILSLIQYQPARGLFGSPFAELQHYAQILSSFAFTRVVANSFLLWLVSLGAALLLGLPVALLGSLAKDNRTLASLSGLVLLPALIPASVTLMLLLRIFPSTLFASRNSYVLGYTLQTILPGAALVAFAGLAFALIWRASGRSAQAGALTGSVSAALLAGFQMLQPSYEASLLSANPLVYEIADTLDTFNYRTSLMQMNISQGAAVYVLRSLFQFVPALLAALVLFVLLRKNQAIQPLASPAAQGRSRGTLAAFVVAVVLSLALLFAFGRPAWGIAGELSRNLLPSLLLAVSAAIIAFGVSCLVLFGAAGSASLVTVITGVFLLTFSQAIIGQYIIARTLGLIGTFIAPALTGWLQPSFLLLILLFALLVRFGQRQSCTLRLAFAGALAVAAQAWGGFMPAIVYLNSPQTFTYGLLLRNMAGSSEIIGMVEGTRPLLVLAVLIPCLLLGFAIAWLVRQALIRLPAEQV
;
A
#
# COMPACT_ATOMS: atom_id res chain seq x y z
N MET A 1 17.57 -16.82 -37.10
CA MET A 1 16.84 -17.19 -35.85
C MET A 1 16.67 -16.02 -34.85
N ASN A 2 16.66 -14.74 -35.27
CA ASN A 2 16.56 -13.57 -34.36
C ASN A 2 15.21 -12.81 -34.37
N THR A 3 14.20 -13.27 -35.10
CA THR A 3 12.93 -12.52 -35.28
C THR A 3 11.80 -12.94 -34.32
N LEU A 4 11.94 -14.05 -33.61
CA LEU A 4 10.94 -14.54 -32.65
C LEU A 4 11.15 -14.01 -31.21
N SER A 5 12.35 -13.53 -30.87
CA SER A 5 12.63 -12.94 -29.54
C SER A 5 12.17 -11.48 -29.43
N SER A 6 12.21 -10.70 -30.52
CA SER A 6 11.77 -9.29 -30.52
C SER A 6 10.24 -9.14 -30.39
N ARG A 7 9.46 -10.03 -31.01
CA ARG A 7 7.98 -10.03 -30.93
C ARG A 7 7.44 -10.38 -29.53
N LYS A 8 8.15 -11.20 -28.74
CA LYS A 8 7.73 -11.50 -27.36
C LYS A 8 7.96 -10.32 -26.42
N SER A 9 9.02 -9.53 -26.63
CA SER A 9 9.29 -8.33 -25.82
C SER A 9 8.25 -7.22 -26.00
N SER A 10 7.66 -7.09 -27.20
CA SER A 10 6.65 -6.06 -27.46
C SER A 10 5.32 -6.34 -26.75
N ALA A 11 4.86 -7.60 -26.71
CA ALA A 11 3.58 -7.96 -26.09
C ALA A 11 3.55 -7.71 -24.57
N TRP A 12 4.61 -8.08 -23.84
CA TRP A 12 4.70 -7.85 -22.39
C TRP A 12 4.80 -6.36 -22.04
N THR A 13 5.50 -5.59 -22.87
CA THR A 13 5.60 -4.13 -22.72
C THR A 13 4.24 -3.46 -22.88
N ILE A 14 3.40 -3.94 -23.81
CA ILE A 14 2.04 -3.46 -24.00
C ILE A 14 1.20 -3.64 -22.72
N LEU A 15 1.35 -4.75 -21.99
CA LEU A 15 0.60 -4.95 -20.73
C LEU A 15 0.94 -3.89 -19.66
N LEU A 16 2.22 -3.55 -19.50
CA LEU A 16 2.63 -2.49 -18.56
C LEU A 16 2.10 -1.12 -18.99
N VAL A 17 2.17 -0.83 -20.29
CA VAL A 17 1.65 0.42 -20.84
C VAL A 17 0.15 0.52 -20.59
N LEU A 18 -0.62 -0.55 -20.83
CA LEU A 18 -2.07 -0.56 -20.59
C LEU A 18 -2.43 -0.29 -19.13
N VAL A 19 -1.76 -0.94 -18.17
CA VAL A 19 -2.00 -0.69 -16.74
C VAL A 19 -1.60 0.72 -16.35
N THR A 20 -0.49 1.22 -16.89
CA THR A 20 -0.03 2.59 -16.65
C THR A 20 -1.06 3.60 -17.17
N LEU A 21 -1.56 3.42 -18.39
CA LEU A 21 -2.61 4.25 -18.98
C LEU A 21 -3.91 4.19 -18.17
N ALA A 22 -4.33 3.01 -17.73
CA ALA A 22 -5.51 2.85 -16.87
C ALA A 22 -5.36 3.63 -15.55
N SER A 23 -4.18 3.65 -14.94
CA SER A 23 -3.91 4.43 -13.72
C SER A 23 -3.92 5.95 -13.94
N LEU A 24 -3.64 6.39 -15.18
CA LEU A 24 -3.62 7.81 -15.54
C LEU A 24 -5.02 8.37 -15.83
N VAL A 25 -6.01 7.53 -16.14
CA VAL A 25 -7.37 8.01 -16.45
C VAL A 25 -7.93 8.89 -15.31
N PRO A 26 -7.94 8.47 -14.03
CA PRO A 26 -8.37 9.34 -12.94
C PRO A 26 -7.52 10.60 -12.74
N ALA A 27 -6.22 10.52 -13.03
CA ALA A 27 -5.32 11.66 -12.95
C ALA A 27 -5.66 12.73 -14.01
N LEU A 28 -5.97 12.29 -15.23
CA LEU A 28 -6.40 13.17 -16.33
C LEU A 28 -7.75 13.82 -16.04
N PHE A 29 -8.70 13.08 -15.47
CA PHE A 29 -9.96 13.67 -15.00
C PHE A 29 -9.72 14.74 -13.93
N SER A 30 -8.78 14.50 -13.01
CA SER A 30 -8.40 15.50 -12.00
C SER A 30 -7.74 16.72 -12.63
N LEU A 31 -6.94 16.56 -13.69
CA LEU A 31 -6.37 17.67 -14.44
C LEU A 31 -7.42 18.50 -15.19
N ILE A 32 -8.45 17.87 -15.74
CA ILE A 32 -9.53 18.62 -16.39
C ILE A 32 -10.36 19.36 -15.34
N LEU A 33 -10.69 18.70 -14.22
CA LEU A 33 -11.47 19.27 -13.13
C LEU A 33 -10.79 20.50 -12.49
N SER A 34 -9.46 20.52 -12.46
CA SER A 34 -8.70 21.65 -11.90
C SER A 34 -8.71 22.90 -12.78
N LEU A 35 -9.12 22.81 -14.05
CA LEU A 35 -9.17 23.91 -15.01
C LEU A 35 -10.58 24.47 -15.22
N ILE A 36 -11.59 23.86 -14.61
CA ILE A 36 -13.00 24.26 -14.75
C ILE A 36 -13.59 24.62 -13.40
N GLN A 37 -14.66 25.40 -13.38
CA GLN A 37 -15.50 25.63 -12.19
C GLN A 37 -16.61 24.58 -12.18
N TYR A 38 -16.32 23.43 -11.58
CA TYR A 38 -17.19 22.26 -11.66
C TYR A 38 -18.53 22.51 -10.97
N GLN A 39 -19.61 22.47 -11.74
CA GLN A 39 -20.98 22.51 -11.25
C GLN A 39 -21.65 21.15 -11.52
N PRO A 40 -22.04 20.39 -10.48
CA PRO A 40 -22.63 19.07 -10.67
C PRO A 40 -23.83 19.04 -11.63
N ALA A 41 -24.63 20.11 -11.66
CA ALA A 41 -25.80 20.23 -12.53
C ALA A 41 -25.46 20.34 -14.03
N ARG A 42 -24.30 20.90 -14.37
CA ARG A 42 -23.85 21.08 -15.77
C ARG A 42 -22.93 19.97 -16.25
N GLY A 43 -22.50 19.09 -15.35
CA GLY A 43 -21.52 18.06 -15.64
C GLY A 43 -20.14 18.62 -16.00
N LEU A 44 -19.27 17.73 -16.48
CA LEU A 44 -17.85 18.03 -16.71
C LEU A 44 -17.65 18.99 -17.90
N PHE A 45 -18.33 18.73 -19.02
CA PHE A 45 -18.18 19.51 -20.26
C PHE A 45 -19.05 20.78 -20.32
N GLY A 46 -20.08 20.89 -19.47
CA GLY A 46 -20.94 22.08 -19.39
C GLY A 46 -20.50 23.11 -18.33
N SER A 47 -19.46 22.80 -17.55
CA SER A 47 -18.93 23.69 -16.52
C SER A 47 -18.03 24.77 -17.12
N PRO A 48 -18.12 26.04 -16.68
CA PRO A 48 -17.33 27.12 -17.25
C PRO A 48 -15.83 26.93 -16.98
N PHE A 49 -15.01 27.33 -17.95
CA PHE A 49 -13.56 27.32 -17.81
C PHE A 49 -13.12 28.33 -16.76
N ALA A 50 -12.23 27.92 -15.86
CA ALA A 50 -11.78 28.68 -14.71
C ALA A 50 -10.28 29.03 -14.79
N GLU A 51 -9.66 28.75 -15.93
CA GLU A 51 -8.23 28.99 -16.19
C GLU A 51 -7.36 28.43 -15.06
N LEU A 52 -6.55 29.28 -14.41
CA LEU A 52 -5.65 28.92 -13.31
C LEU A 52 -6.09 29.47 -11.95
N GLN A 53 -7.35 29.91 -11.81
CA GLN A 53 -7.84 30.55 -10.58
C GLN A 53 -7.70 29.66 -9.35
N HIS A 54 -8.02 28.36 -9.47
CA HIS A 54 -7.90 27.39 -8.38
C HIS A 54 -6.46 27.24 -7.90
N TYR A 55 -5.49 27.25 -8.83
CA TYR A 55 -4.07 27.19 -8.50
C TYR A 55 -3.61 28.44 -7.77
N ALA A 56 -3.99 29.64 -8.24
CA ALA A 56 -3.66 30.89 -7.57
C ALA A 56 -4.21 30.94 -6.14
N GLN A 57 -5.46 30.51 -5.94
CA GLN A 57 -6.08 30.43 -4.61
C GLN A 57 -5.34 29.48 -3.67
N ILE A 58 -4.97 28.29 -4.15
CA ILE A 58 -4.27 27.30 -3.32
C ILE A 58 -2.85 27.78 -2.96
N LEU A 59 -2.10 28.26 -3.95
CA LEU A 59 -0.71 28.69 -3.76
C LEU A 59 -0.60 29.94 -2.87
N SER A 60 -1.62 30.81 -2.88
CA SER A 60 -1.71 31.96 -1.98
C SER A 60 -2.16 31.59 -0.56
N SER A 61 -2.65 30.37 -0.33
CA SER A 61 -3.17 29.95 0.96
C SER A 61 -2.06 29.58 1.94
N PHE A 62 -2.13 30.12 3.16
CA PHE A 62 -1.20 29.76 4.24
C PHE A 62 -1.26 28.26 4.59
N ALA A 63 -2.44 27.65 4.45
CA ALA A 63 -2.64 26.23 4.72
C ALA A 63 -1.86 25.33 3.76
N PHE A 64 -1.72 25.71 2.48
CA PHE A 64 -1.11 24.85 1.46
C PHE A 64 0.36 24.53 1.76
N THR A 65 1.18 25.55 2.01
CA THR A 65 2.61 25.35 2.33
C THR A 65 2.79 24.45 3.54
N ARG A 66 1.94 24.63 4.57
CA ARG A 66 1.93 23.79 5.77
C ARG A 66 1.61 22.34 5.45
N VAL A 67 0.54 22.06 4.70
CA VAL A 67 0.17 20.67 4.38
C VAL A 67 1.17 20.01 3.44
N VAL A 68 1.82 20.75 2.54
CA VAL A 68 2.96 20.24 1.74
C VAL A 68 4.12 19.84 2.63
N ALA A 69 4.54 20.72 3.54
CA ALA A 69 5.64 20.47 4.48
C ALA A 69 5.33 19.29 5.41
N ASN A 70 4.11 19.21 5.94
CA ASN A 70 3.66 18.10 6.77
C ASN A 70 3.63 16.78 5.99
N SER A 71 3.14 16.79 4.74
CA SER A 71 3.10 15.60 3.91
C SER A 71 4.50 15.03 3.67
N PHE A 72 5.43 15.92 3.33
CA PHE A 72 6.83 15.54 3.15
C PHE A 72 7.46 15.04 4.46
N LEU A 73 7.25 15.74 5.58
CA LEU A 73 7.76 15.36 6.89
C LEU A 73 7.24 13.99 7.31
N LEU A 74 5.92 13.78 7.27
CA LEU A 74 5.29 12.53 7.69
C LEU A 74 5.70 11.35 6.80
N TRP A 75 5.83 11.58 5.49
CA TRP A 75 6.38 10.57 4.59
C TRP A 75 7.84 10.24 4.95
N LEU A 76 8.67 11.27 5.19
CA LEU A 76 10.09 11.11 5.47
C LEU A 76 10.33 10.36 6.78
N VAL A 77 9.61 10.70 7.86
CA VAL A 77 9.75 10.00 9.15
C VAL A 77 9.24 8.56 9.05
N SER A 78 8.15 8.29 8.32
CA SER A 78 7.68 6.93 8.06
C SER A 78 8.71 6.11 7.26
N LEU A 79 9.30 6.68 6.21
CA LEU A 79 10.33 5.99 5.43
C LEU A 79 11.60 5.76 6.26
N GLY A 80 12.04 6.77 7.00
CA GLY A 80 13.19 6.68 7.90
C GLY A 80 12.98 5.58 8.94
N ALA A 81 11.83 5.55 9.60
CA ALA A 81 11.49 4.52 10.57
C ALA A 81 11.37 3.12 9.94
N ALA A 82 10.77 3.02 8.76
CA ALA A 82 10.70 1.78 7.99
C ALA A 82 12.10 1.23 7.67
N LEU A 83 13.06 2.09 7.32
CA LEU A 83 14.46 1.70 7.10
C LEU A 83 15.16 1.33 8.41
N LEU A 84 14.98 2.13 9.47
CA LEU A 84 15.59 1.90 10.78
C LEU A 84 15.26 0.52 11.36
N LEU A 85 14.02 0.05 11.16
CA LEU A 85 13.61 -1.27 11.64
C LEU A 85 13.74 -2.35 10.55
N GLY A 86 13.32 -2.05 9.33
CA GLY A 86 13.23 -3.03 8.24
C GLY A 86 14.58 -3.49 7.70
N LEU A 87 15.58 -2.59 7.58
CA LEU A 87 16.91 -2.94 7.08
C LEU A 87 17.65 -3.89 8.05
N PRO A 88 17.71 -3.63 9.37
CA PRO A 88 18.27 -4.60 10.32
C PRO A 88 17.57 -5.96 10.27
N VAL A 89 16.24 -5.99 10.19
CA VAL A 89 15.48 -7.24 10.07
C VAL A 89 15.86 -7.99 8.79
N ALA A 90 16.02 -7.30 7.66
CA ALA A 90 16.49 -7.90 6.41
C ALA A 90 17.91 -8.47 6.53
N LEU A 91 18.84 -7.69 7.09
CA LEU A 91 20.24 -8.11 7.25
C LEU A 91 20.36 -9.30 8.20
N LEU A 92 19.70 -9.26 9.34
CA LEU A 92 19.68 -10.36 10.31
C LEU A 92 19.01 -11.61 9.72
N GLY A 93 17.86 -11.46 9.07
CA GLY A 93 17.17 -12.60 8.45
C GLY A 93 17.97 -13.19 7.28
N SER A 94 18.79 -12.40 6.58
CA SER A 94 19.68 -12.89 5.53
C SER A 94 20.76 -13.88 6.02
N LEU A 95 21.00 -13.93 7.34
CA LEU A 95 21.90 -14.89 7.99
C LEU A 95 21.29 -16.29 8.15
N ALA A 96 19.99 -16.47 7.84
CA ALA A 96 19.33 -17.77 7.91
C ALA A 96 20.12 -18.82 7.12
N LYS A 97 20.33 -20.02 7.67
CA LYS A 97 21.19 -21.06 7.05
C LYS A 97 20.60 -21.61 5.75
N ASP A 98 19.28 -21.82 5.71
CA ASP A 98 18.62 -22.54 4.62
C ASP A 98 17.70 -21.63 3.80
N ASN A 99 17.65 -21.82 2.47
CA ASN A 99 16.78 -21.05 1.57
C ASN A 99 15.29 -21.17 1.91
N ARG A 100 14.86 -22.33 2.43
CA ARG A 100 13.48 -22.55 2.86
C ARG A 100 13.11 -21.66 4.04
N THR A 101 14.01 -21.48 5.00
CA THR A 101 13.77 -20.62 6.16
C THR A 101 13.78 -19.15 5.75
N LEU A 102 14.72 -18.74 4.89
CA LEU A 102 14.77 -17.38 4.34
C LEU A 102 13.49 -17.04 3.54
N ALA A 103 12.98 -17.98 2.73
CA ALA A 103 11.71 -17.81 2.02
C ALA A 103 10.50 -17.70 2.97
N SER A 104 10.45 -18.52 4.02
CA SER A 104 9.41 -18.44 5.06
C SER A 104 9.45 -17.10 5.79
N LEU A 105 10.65 -16.64 6.20
CA LEU A 105 10.84 -15.36 6.87
C LEU A 105 10.41 -14.20 5.95
N SER A 106 10.77 -14.23 4.67
CA SER A 106 10.34 -13.23 3.70
C SER A 106 8.82 -13.08 3.67
N GLY A 107 8.09 -14.21 3.56
CA GLY A 107 6.63 -14.19 3.55
C GLY A 107 6.01 -13.73 4.88
N LEU A 108 6.50 -14.24 6.02
CA LEU A 108 5.93 -13.92 7.34
C LEU A 108 6.17 -12.47 7.76
N VAL A 109 7.29 -11.88 7.34
CA VAL A 109 7.62 -10.48 7.62
C VAL A 109 6.64 -9.51 6.98
N LEU A 110 5.84 -9.93 5.99
CA LEU A 110 4.77 -9.10 5.40
C LEU A 110 3.54 -8.94 6.29
N LEU A 111 3.34 -9.78 7.32
CA LEU A 111 2.14 -9.77 8.16
C LEU A 111 1.81 -8.37 8.73
N PRO A 112 2.77 -7.60 9.29
CA PRO A 112 2.47 -6.28 9.82
C PRO A 112 2.02 -5.26 8.76
N ALA A 113 2.44 -5.42 7.50
CA ALA A 113 1.98 -4.55 6.40
C ALA A 113 0.50 -4.74 6.03
N LEU A 114 -0.12 -5.83 6.50
CA LEU A 114 -1.52 -6.17 6.27
C LEU A 114 -2.43 -5.77 7.44
N ILE A 115 -1.85 -5.28 8.55
CA ILE A 115 -2.62 -4.79 9.68
C ILE A 115 -3.16 -3.39 9.32
N PRO A 116 -4.49 -3.18 9.35
CA PRO A 116 -5.08 -1.89 9.01
C PRO A 116 -4.65 -0.75 9.94
N ALA A 117 -4.58 0.47 9.42
CA ALA A 117 -4.14 1.63 10.18
C ALA A 117 -4.98 1.91 11.44
N SER A 118 -6.29 1.62 11.37
CA SER A 118 -7.22 1.69 12.51
C SER A 118 -6.80 0.76 13.64
N VAL A 119 -6.49 -0.50 13.33
CA VAL A 119 -6.04 -1.49 14.31
C VAL A 119 -4.67 -1.10 14.88
N THR A 120 -3.73 -0.63 14.04
CA THR A 120 -2.42 -0.17 14.53
C THR A 120 -2.54 1.01 15.51
N LEU A 121 -3.44 1.96 15.26
CA LEU A 121 -3.69 3.08 16.17
C LEU A 121 -4.25 2.59 17.50
N MET A 122 -5.23 1.69 17.46
CA MET A 122 -5.85 1.15 18.66
C MET A 122 -4.88 0.32 19.51
N LEU A 123 -3.99 -0.44 18.88
CA LEU A 123 -2.89 -1.13 19.58
C LEU A 123 -1.95 -0.13 20.23
N LEU A 124 -1.57 0.91 19.50
CA LEU A 124 -0.68 1.95 19.99
C LEU A 124 -1.29 2.69 21.19
N LEU A 125 -2.58 3.03 21.15
CA LEU A 125 -3.28 3.69 22.27
C LEU A 125 -3.56 2.76 23.47
N ARG A 126 -3.41 1.44 23.32
CA ARG A 126 -3.41 0.50 24.45
C ARG A 126 -2.07 0.45 25.18
N ILE A 127 -0.98 0.72 24.47
CA ILE A 127 0.39 0.66 24.99
C ILE A 127 0.85 2.04 25.47
N PHE A 128 0.46 3.09 24.76
CA PHE A 128 0.87 4.47 24.99
C PHE A 128 -0.34 5.36 25.33
N PRO A 129 -0.15 6.41 26.15
CA PRO A 129 -1.21 7.35 26.48
C PRO A 129 -1.64 8.17 25.25
N SER A 130 -2.90 8.59 25.23
CA SER A 130 -3.47 9.44 24.16
C SER A 130 -2.79 10.81 24.03
N THR A 131 -2.07 11.26 25.07
CA THR A 131 -1.23 12.48 25.05
C THR A 131 -0.14 12.44 23.97
N LEU A 132 0.19 11.25 23.46
CA LEU A 132 1.06 11.08 22.31
C LEU A 132 0.55 11.81 21.05
N PHE A 133 -0.76 12.05 20.94
CA PHE A 133 -1.38 12.81 19.84
C PHE A 133 -1.91 14.18 20.28
N ALA A 134 -1.46 14.72 21.41
CA ALA A 134 -1.97 15.99 21.96
C ALA A 134 -1.10 17.21 21.66
N SER A 135 0.15 17.04 21.20
CA SER A 135 1.07 18.14 20.92
C SER A 135 1.83 17.92 19.62
N ARG A 136 2.34 19.01 19.01
CA ARG A 136 3.14 18.94 17.78
C ARG A 136 4.37 18.03 17.91
N ASN A 137 5.08 18.13 19.04
CA ASN A 137 6.33 17.39 19.26
C ASN A 137 6.06 15.89 19.45
N SER A 138 4.99 15.54 20.16
CA SER A 138 4.63 14.13 20.38
C SER A 138 3.93 13.49 19.17
N TYR A 139 3.20 14.27 18.37
CA TYR A 139 2.45 13.78 17.22
C TYR A 139 3.33 13.04 16.21
N VAL A 140 4.49 13.61 15.88
CA VAL A 140 5.42 13.00 14.91
C VAL A 140 5.88 11.62 15.39
N LEU A 141 6.15 11.48 16.69
CA LEU A 141 6.50 10.19 17.29
C LEU A 141 5.31 9.22 17.25
N GLY A 142 4.11 9.67 17.62
CA GLY A 142 2.90 8.85 17.55
C GLY A 142 2.59 8.34 16.16
N TYR A 143 2.66 9.22 15.16
CA TYR A 143 2.49 8.88 13.75
C TYR A 143 3.57 7.89 13.26
N THR A 144 4.82 8.10 13.68
CA THR A 144 5.93 7.21 13.35
C THR A 144 5.71 5.81 13.94
N LEU A 145 5.32 5.72 15.22
CA LEU A 145 5.02 4.46 15.89
C LEU A 145 3.82 3.74 15.26
N GLN A 146 2.83 4.48 14.75
CA GLN A 146 1.69 3.91 14.03
C GLN A 146 2.10 3.31 12.68
N THR A 147 3.08 3.91 11.99
CA THR A 147 3.44 3.56 10.60
C THR A 147 4.70 2.70 10.46
N ILE A 148 5.51 2.58 11.52
CA ILE A 148 6.81 1.90 11.48
C ILE A 148 6.69 0.42 11.11
N LEU A 149 5.73 -0.31 11.68
CA LEU A 149 5.60 -1.75 11.48
C LEU A 149 5.19 -2.10 10.03
N PRO A 150 4.14 -1.49 9.43
CA PRO A 150 3.81 -1.72 8.03
C PRO A 150 4.95 -1.37 7.07
N GLY A 151 5.62 -0.24 7.28
CA GLY A 151 6.72 0.20 6.42
C GLY A 151 7.94 -0.73 6.53
N ALA A 152 8.34 -1.07 7.76
CA ALA A 152 9.46 -1.98 8.02
C ALA A 152 9.22 -3.37 7.45
N ALA A 153 7.98 -3.86 7.48
CA ALA A 153 7.59 -5.13 6.88
C ALA A 153 7.85 -5.17 5.36
N LEU A 154 7.52 -4.10 4.63
CA LEU A 154 7.78 -4.03 3.18
C LEU A 154 9.29 -3.94 2.85
N VAL A 155 10.03 -3.13 3.61
CA VAL A 155 11.50 -3.00 3.47
C VAL A 155 12.21 -4.32 3.78
N ALA A 156 11.80 -4.99 4.87
CA ALA A 156 12.37 -6.24 5.29
C ALA A 156 12.02 -7.38 4.34
N PHE A 157 10.77 -7.45 3.85
CA PHE A 157 10.37 -8.39 2.81
C PHE A 157 11.24 -8.26 1.56
N ALA A 158 11.37 -7.04 1.03
CA ALA A 158 12.17 -6.81 -0.17
C ALA A 158 13.63 -7.24 0.04
N GLY A 159 14.22 -6.88 1.18
CA GLY A 159 15.56 -7.31 1.53
C GLY A 159 15.71 -8.83 1.60
N LEU A 160 14.87 -9.53 2.37
CA LEU A 160 14.96 -10.99 2.50
C LEU A 160 14.73 -11.73 1.18
N ALA A 161 13.79 -11.26 0.36
CA ALA A 161 13.52 -11.85 -0.94
C ALA A 161 14.71 -11.67 -1.91
N PHE A 162 15.34 -10.49 -1.95
CA PHE A 162 16.56 -10.28 -2.73
C PHE A 162 17.77 -11.02 -2.16
N ALA A 163 17.88 -11.16 -0.84
CA ALA A 163 18.91 -11.97 -0.19
C ALA A 163 18.88 -13.43 -0.68
N LEU A 164 17.67 -13.97 -0.84
CA LEU A 164 17.46 -15.32 -1.38
C LEU A 164 17.90 -15.41 -2.84
N ILE A 165 17.53 -14.43 -3.67
CA ILE A 165 17.92 -14.38 -5.09
C ILE A 165 19.45 -14.29 -5.23
N TRP A 166 20.10 -13.42 -4.45
CA TRP A 166 21.56 -13.25 -4.47
C TRP A 166 22.26 -14.52 -4.05
N ARG A 167 21.80 -15.14 -2.95
CA ARG A 167 22.35 -16.40 -2.47
C ARG A 167 22.21 -17.52 -3.48
N ALA A 168 21.03 -17.64 -4.12
CA ALA A 168 20.79 -18.62 -5.18
C ALA A 168 21.72 -18.42 -6.40
N SER A 169 22.26 -17.21 -6.55
CA SER A 169 23.17 -16.85 -7.64
C SER A 169 24.64 -16.84 -7.21
N GLY A 170 24.96 -17.47 -6.07
CA GLY A 170 26.33 -17.57 -5.55
C GLY A 170 26.90 -16.28 -4.95
N ARG A 171 26.08 -15.23 -4.75
CA ARG A 171 26.50 -13.94 -4.17
C ARG A 171 26.17 -13.85 -2.68
N SER A 172 26.76 -12.87 -2.00
CA SER A 172 26.46 -12.57 -0.60
C SER A 172 24.98 -12.25 -0.39
N ALA A 173 24.34 -12.98 0.52
CA ALA A 173 22.94 -12.76 0.91
C ALA A 173 22.73 -11.38 1.53
N GLN A 174 23.71 -10.87 2.28
CA GLN A 174 23.65 -9.53 2.89
C GLN A 174 23.66 -8.42 1.83
N ALA A 175 24.45 -8.58 0.76
CA ALA A 175 24.43 -7.65 -0.37
C ALA A 175 23.06 -7.67 -1.09
N GLY A 176 22.44 -8.84 -1.20
CA GLY A 176 21.05 -8.96 -1.67
C GLY A 176 20.06 -8.26 -0.75
N ALA A 177 20.17 -8.48 0.57
CA ALA A 177 19.34 -7.82 1.58
C ALA A 177 19.41 -6.30 1.48
N LEU A 178 20.61 -5.74 1.41
CA LEU A 178 20.81 -4.30 1.22
C LEU A 178 20.19 -3.82 -0.09
N THR A 179 20.43 -4.54 -1.19
CA THR A 179 19.89 -4.19 -2.52
C THR A 179 18.37 -4.17 -2.52
N GLY A 180 17.72 -5.16 -1.92
CA GLY A 180 16.26 -5.26 -1.83
C GLY A 180 15.67 -4.17 -0.93
N SER A 181 16.24 -3.93 0.25
CA SER A 181 15.77 -2.88 1.15
C SER A 181 15.94 -1.47 0.56
N VAL A 182 17.06 -1.20 -0.13
CA VAL A 182 17.26 0.06 -0.87
C VAL A 182 16.26 0.18 -2.03
N SER A 183 15.98 -0.91 -2.74
CA SER A 183 14.98 -0.90 -3.82
C SER A 183 13.57 -0.56 -3.30
N ALA A 184 13.18 -1.10 -2.14
CA ALA A 184 11.92 -0.75 -1.48
C ALA A 184 11.86 0.73 -1.08
N ALA A 185 12.95 1.27 -0.52
CA ALA A 185 13.02 2.68 -0.17
C ALA A 185 12.96 3.60 -1.39
N LEU A 186 13.62 3.24 -2.50
CA LEU A 186 13.56 3.99 -3.75
C LEU A 186 12.16 3.98 -4.38
N LEU A 187 11.47 2.84 -4.35
CA LEU A 187 10.06 2.76 -4.76
C LEU A 187 9.17 3.62 -3.85
N ALA A 188 9.36 3.57 -2.54
CA ALA A 188 8.66 4.46 -1.60
C ALA A 188 9.01 5.95 -1.84
N GLY A 189 10.18 6.24 -2.43
CA GLY A 189 10.57 7.54 -2.97
C GLY A 189 9.67 8.06 -4.09
N PHE A 190 8.96 7.20 -4.81
CA PHE A 190 8.02 7.66 -5.85
C PHE A 190 6.74 8.25 -5.27
N GLN A 191 6.51 8.09 -3.96
CA GLN A 191 5.33 8.54 -3.22
C GLN A 191 5.66 9.59 -2.14
N MET A 192 6.65 10.46 -2.40
CA MET A 192 7.23 11.42 -1.43
C MET A 192 6.27 12.37 -0.72
N LEU A 193 5.13 12.70 -1.33
CA LEU A 193 4.13 13.59 -0.75
C LEU A 193 2.85 12.85 -0.35
N GLN A 194 2.93 11.52 -0.24
CA GLN A 194 1.84 10.63 0.11
C GLN A 194 2.21 9.80 1.35
N PRO A 195 2.21 10.43 2.54
CA PRO A 195 2.23 9.68 3.79
C PRO A 195 0.99 8.77 3.90
N SER A 196 0.97 7.88 4.89
CA SER A 196 -0.22 7.06 5.15
C SER A 196 -1.41 7.95 5.49
N TYR A 197 -2.34 8.03 4.53
CA TYR A 197 -3.57 8.78 4.67
C TYR A 197 -4.36 8.30 5.89
N GLU A 198 -4.61 6.99 5.98
CA GLU A 198 -5.47 6.43 7.02
C GLU A 198 -4.91 6.71 8.41
N ALA A 199 -3.58 6.62 8.57
CA ALA A 199 -2.92 6.94 9.82
C ALA A 199 -3.08 8.42 10.18
N SER A 200 -2.88 9.32 9.21
CA SER A 200 -3.01 10.77 9.41
C SER A 200 -4.45 11.13 9.77
N LEU A 201 -5.45 10.66 9.01
CA LEU A 201 -6.85 10.99 9.27
C LEU A 201 -7.34 10.46 10.63
N LEU A 202 -6.91 9.27 11.05
CA LEU A 202 -7.33 8.67 12.32
C LEU A 202 -6.69 9.34 13.55
N SER A 203 -5.43 9.76 13.43
CA SER A 203 -4.69 10.40 14.53
C SER A 203 -4.90 11.92 14.61
N ALA A 204 -5.49 12.51 13.57
CA ALA A 204 -5.74 13.95 13.50
C ALA A 204 -6.83 14.39 14.47
N ASN A 205 -6.56 15.46 15.21
CA ASN A 205 -7.50 16.13 16.10
C ASN A 205 -7.21 17.63 16.15
N PRO A 206 -8.12 18.46 16.69
CA PRO A 206 -7.96 19.92 16.69
C PRO A 206 -6.65 20.44 17.29
N LEU A 207 -6.05 19.73 18.25
CA LEU A 207 -4.79 20.14 18.90
C LEU A 207 -3.57 19.97 17.99
N VAL A 208 -3.66 19.10 16.99
CA VAL A 208 -2.53 18.73 16.13
C VAL A 208 -2.81 18.92 14.64
N TYR A 209 -3.93 19.56 14.24
CA TYR A 209 -4.20 19.82 12.81
C TYR A 209 -3.11 20.63 12.11
N GLU A 210 -2.33 21.42 12.85
CA GLU A 210 -1.17 22.11 12.29
C GLU A 210 -0.08 21.18 11.76
N ILE A 211 0.02 19.94 12.26
CA ILE A 211 1.06 18.95 11.89
C ILE A 211 0.47 17.68 11.27
N ALA A 212 -0.73 17.28 11.69
CA ALA A 212 -1.40 16.06 11.27
C ALA A 212 -2.02 16.15 9.88
N ASP A 213 -2.39 17.36 9.46
CA ASP A 213 -3.05 17.58 8.18
C ASP A 213 -2.02 17.51 7.04
N THR A 214 -2.27 16.61 6.10
CA THR A 214 -1.47 16.32 4.90
C THR A 214 -2.20 16.80 3.65
N LEU A 215 -1.53 16.76 2.51
CA LEU A 215 -2.10 17.14 1.21
C LEU A 215 -3.33 16.31 0.89
N ASP A 216 -3.29 15.00 1.16
CA ASP A 216 -4.42 14.14 0.84
C ASP A 216 -5.59 14.35 1.83
N THR A 217 -5.35 14.54 3.14
CA THR A 217 -6.44 14.84 4.10
C THR A 217 -7.03 16.24 3.88
N PHE A 218 -6.20 17.21 3.51
CA PHE A 218 -6.63 18.53 3.08
C PHE A 218 -7.50 18.45 1.82
N ASN A 219 -7.06 17.68 0.83
CA ASN A 219 -7.80 17.45 -0.41
C ASN A 219 -9.15 16.78 -0.14
N TYR A 220 -9.19 15.76 0.72
CA TYR A 220 -10.44 15.13 1.14
C TYR A 220 -11.41 16.13 1.81
N ARG A 221 -10.91 16.94 2.75
CA ARG A 221 -11.73 17.93 3.46
C ARG A 221 -12.28 19.01 2.52
N THR A 222 -11.42 19.59 1.69
CA THR A 222 -11.83 20.67 0.77
C THR A 222 -12.75 20.18 -0.35
N SER A 223 -12.50 18.98 -0.86
CA SER A 223 -13.22 18.50 -2.05
C SER A 223 -14.48 17.74 -1.75
N LEU A 224 -14.43 16.82 -0.79
CA LEU A 224 -15.53 15.90 -0.50
C LEU A 224 -16.38 16.38 0.67
N MET A 225 -15.77 16.99 1.70
CA MET A 225 -16.54 17.51 2.83
C MET A 225 -17.10 18.92 2.55
N GLN A 226 -16.29 19.82 1.99
CA GLN A 226 -16.70 21.19 1.64
C GLN A 226 -17.25 21.30 0.21
N MET A 227 -17.28 20.21 -0.55
CA MET A 227 -17.79 20.14 -1.92
C MET A 227 -17.07 21.06 -2.94
N ASN A 228 -15.84 21.47 -2.66
CA ASN A 228 -15.01 22.24 -3.61
C ASN A 228 -14.15 21.33 -4.50
N ILE A 229 -14.82 20.63 -5.42
CA ILE A 229 -14.22 19.59 -6.27
C ILE A 229 -13.06 20.11 -7.14
N SER A 230 -13.23 21.28 -7.77
CA SER A 230 -12.21 21.85 -8.67
C SER A 230 -10.94 22.28 -7.93
N GLN A 231 -11.09 22.89 -6.75
CA GLN A 231 -9.95 23.24 -5.91
C GLN A 231 -9.21 21.97 -5.46
N GLY A 232 -9.95 20.95 -5.04
CA GLY A 232 -9.42 19.62 -4.75
C GLY A 232 -8.59 18.98 -5.83
N ALA A 233 -9.13 19.01 -7.05
CA ALA A 233 -8.48 18.48 -8.22
C ALA A 233 -7.16 19.23 -8.50
N ALA A 234 -7.14 20.55 -8.30
CA ALA A 234 -5.91 21.35 -8.40
C ALA A 234 -4.87 20.98 -7.34
N VAL A 235 -5.27 20.70 -6.09
CA VAL A 235 -4.37 20.19 -5.03
C VAL A 235 -3.72 18.87 -5.46
N TYR A 236 -4.50 17.93 -6.01
CA TYR A 236 -3.97 16.65 -6.50
C TYR A 236 -2.94 16.86 -7.62
N VAL A 237 -3.24 17.73 -8.59
CA VAL A 237 -2.32 18.03 -9.70
C VAL A 237 -1.01 18.63 -9.18
N LEU A 238 -1.09 19.62 -8.27
CA LEU A 238 0.11 20.22 -7.65
C LEU A 238 0.93 19.17 -6.89
N ARG A 239 0.28 18.32 -6.09
CA ARG A 239 0.94 17.22 -5.37
C ARG A 239 1.68 16.29 -6.34
N SER A 240 1.02 15.84 -7.41
CA SER A 240 1.63 14.94 -8.38
C SER A 240 2.78 15.61 -9.15
N LEU A 241 2.68 16.91 -9.46
CA LEU A 241 3.78 17.67 -10.09
C LEU A 241 5.00 17.78 -9.17
N PHE A 242 4.81 18.18 -7.91
CA PHE A 242 5.91 18.32 -6.94
C PHE A 242 6.56 16.99 -6.57
N GLN A 243 5.80 15.90 -6.62
CA GLN A 243 6.31 14.55 -6.37
C GLN A 243 7.05 13.96 -7.59
N PHE A 244 6.68 14.35 -8.81
CA PHE A 244 7.22 13.74 -10.03
C PHE A 244 8.73 13.97 -10.19
N VAL A 245 9.22 15.19 -9.95
CA VAL A 245 10.64 15.52 -10.08
C VAL A 245 11.54 14.65 -9.19
N PRO A 246 11.32 14.57 -7.87
CA PRO A 246 12.17 13.72 -7.04
C PRO A 246 11.90 12.22 -7.26
N ALA A 247 10.71 11.81 -7.72
CA ALA A 247 10.46 10.44 -8.15
C ALA A 247 11.35 10.03 -9.34
N LEU A 248 11.61 10.94 -10.29
CA LEU A 248 12.56 10.69 -11.39
C LEU A 248 13.99 10.49 -10.90
N LEU A 249 14.42 11.25 -9.88
CA LEU A 249 15.74 11.06 -9.26
C LEU A 249 15.87 9.69 -8.60
N ALA A 250 14.88 9.30 -7.79
CA ALA A 250 14.83 7.97 -7.20
C ALA A 250 14.79 6.87 -8.29
N ALA A 251 14.09 7.12 -9.40
CA ALA A 251 13.97 6.20 -10.52
C ALA A 251 15.29 6.01 -11.26
N LEU A 252 16.06 7.07 -11.44
CA LEU A 252 17.40 6.99 -12.03
C LEU A 252 18.33 6.14 -11.16
N VAL A 253 18.32 6.37 -9.84
CA VAL A 253 19.11 5.56 -8.90
C VAL A 253 18.67 4.10 -8.92
N LEU A 254 17.36 3.84 -8.90
CA LEU A 254 16.82 2.49 -8.99
C LEU A 254 17.21 1.82 -10.32
N PHE A 255 17.11 2.53 -11.44
CA PHE A 255 17.49 2.01 -12.75
C PHE A 255 18.98 1.63 -12.81
N VAL A 256 19.87 2.47 -12.29
CA VAL A 256 21.31 2.18 -12.21
C VAL A 256 21.57 0.95 -11.34
N LEU A 257 20.93 0.86 -10.17
CA LEU A 257 21.02 -0.28 -9.26
C LEU A 257 20.54 -1.58 -9.91
N LEU A 258 19.42 -1.52 -10.64
CA LEU A 258 18.88 -2.67 -11.36
C LEU A 258 19.79 -3.09 -12.53
N ARG A 259 20.31 -2.13 -13.31
CA ARG A 259 21.18 -2.39 -14.47
C ARG A 259 22.49 -3.05 -14.07
N LYS A 260 23.12 -2.58 -13.00
CA LYS A 260 24.36 -3.15 -12.44
C LYS A 260 24.20 -4.64 -12.07
N ASN A 261 22.97 -5.06 -11.76
CA ASN A 261 22.65 -6.39 -11.27
C ASN A 261 21.93 -7.27 -12.31
N GLN A 262 21.93 -6.91 -13.60
CA GLN A 262 21.26 -7.69 -14.65
C GLN A 262 21.91 -9.04 -14.96
N ALA A 263 23.21 -9.21 -14.68
CA ALA A 263 23.98 -10.42 -14.99
C ALA A 263 23.80 -11.57 -13.97
N ILE A 264 22.76 -11.53 -13.15
CA ILE A 264 22.47 -12.58 -12.17
C ILE A 264 21.83 -13.75 -12.90
N GLN A 265 22.65 -14.64 -13.45
CA GLN A 265 22.21 -15.94 -13.95
C GLN A 265 22.04 -16.89 -12.75
N PRO A 266 20.92 -17.64 -12.67
CA PRO A 266 20.78 -18.67 -11.64
C PRO A 266 21.83 -19.76 -11.90
N LEU A 267 22.80 -19.88 -10.99
CA LEU A 267 23.70 -21.03 -10.97
C LEU A 267 22.91 -22.29 -10.63
N ALA A 268 23.27 -23.41 -11.27
CA ALA A 268 22.65 -24.70 -11.03
C ALA A 268 22.74 -25.10 -9.54
N SER A 269 21.64 -25.64 -9.04
CA SER A 269 21.38 -25.98 -7.64
C SER A 269 22.43 -26.90 -6.98
N PRO A 270 22.70 -26.74 -5.68
CA PRO A 270 23.00 -27.88 -4.81
C PRO A 270 21.74 -28.33 -4.05
N ALA A 271 21.51 -29.64 -4.14
CA ALA A 271 20.80 -30.59 -3.28
C ALA A 271 19.55 -30.15 -2.48
N ALA A 272 18.50 -30.97 -2.65
CA ALA A 272 17.33 -31.02 -1.78
C ALA A 272 17.72 -31.16 -0.30
N GLN A 273 17.61 -30.06 0.46
CA GLN A 273 17.79 -30.07 1.91
C GLN A 273 16.44 -30.25 2.62
N GLY A 274 16.44 -31.07 3.67
CA GLY A 274 15.27 -31.52 4.43
C GLY A 274 14.48 -30.41 5.14
N ARG A 275 13.47 -30.80 5.93
CA ARG A 275 12.66 -29.86 6.74
C ARG A 275 13.56 -29.15 7.76
N SER A 276 13.74 -27.83 7.58
CA SER A 276 14.51 -26.99 8.50
C SER A 276 13.69 -26.67 9.76
N ARG A 277 14.26 -26.97 10.95
CA ARG A 277 13.69 -26.59 12.26
C ARG A 277 13.42 -25.09 12.38
N GLY A 278 14.16 -24.25 11.63
CA GLY A 278 13.97 -22.79 11.59
C GLY A 278 12.66 -22.34 10.94
N THR A 279 12.09 -23.13 10.02
CA THR A 279 10.79 -22.83 9.41
C THR A 279 9.65 -23.01 10.42
N LEU A 280 9.76 -24.02 11.29
CA LEU A 280 8.77 -24.28 12.34
C LEU A 280 8.83 -23.19 13.41
N ALA A 281 10.03 -22.78 13.83
CA ALA A 281 10.21 -21.67 14.78
C ALA A 281 9.64 -20.33 14.25
N ALA A 282 9.88 -19.98 12.98
CA ALA A 282 9.34 -18.77 12.37
C ALA A 282 7.79 -18.79 12.35
N PHE A 283 7.19 -19.94 12.05
CA PHE A 283 5.74 -20.10 12.05
C PHE A 283 5.17 -20.01 13.46
N VAL A 284 5.82 -20.64 14.45
CA VAL A 284 5.45 -20.55 15.87
C VAL A 284 5.52 -19.10 16.35
N VAL A 285 6.58 -18.36 16.04
CA VAL A 285 6.70 -16.94 16.43
C VAL A 285 5.61 -16.09 15.78
N ALA A 286 5.31 -16.29 14.49
CA ALA A 286 4.24 -15.56 13.82
C ALA A 286 2.85 -15.88 14.41
N VAL A 287 2.61 -17.15 14.78
CA VAL A 287 1.38 -17.58 15.47
C VAL A 287 1.32 -16.98 16.88
N VAL A 288 2.41 -17.01 17.65
CA VAL A 288 2.48 -16.40 18.99
C VAL A 288 2.28 -14.89 18.93
N LEU A 289 2.87 -14.19 17.96
CA LEU A 289 2.63 -12.75 17.74
C LEU A 289 1.17 -12.49 17.36
N SER A 290 0.58 -13.32 16.50
CA SER A 290 -0.84 -13.22 16.15
C SER A 290 -1.73 -13.46 17.37
N LEU A 291 -1.42 -14.46 18.20
CA LEU A 291 -2.13 -14.76 19.45
C LEU A 291 -1.94 -13.68 20.51
N ALA A 292 -0.76 -13.05 20.59
CA ALA A 292 -0.49 -11.93 21.48
C ALA A 292 -1.28 -10.69 21.06
N LEU A 293 -1.39 -10.41 19.75
CA LEU A 293 -2.28 -9.37 19.23
C LEU A 293 -3.74 -9.68 19.55
N LEU A 294 -4.18 -10.94 19.48
CA LEU A 294 -5.53 -11.36 19.87
C LEU A 294 -5.77 -11.21 21.38
N PHE A 295 -4.79 -11.58 22.21
CA PHE A 295 -4.85 -11.48 23.68
C PHE A 295 -4.86 -10.02 24.15
N ALA A 296 -4.14 -9.12 23.46
CA ALA A 296 -4.17 -7.69 23.73
C ALA A 296 -5.58 -7.09 23.65
N PHE A 297 -6.52 -7.72 22.93
CA PHE A 297 -7.93 -7.32 22.85
C PHE A 297 -8.89 -8.18 23.71
N GLY A 298 -8.41 -9.19 24.44
CA GLY A 298 -9.20 -10.29 25.00
C GLY A 298 -10.00 -10.07 26.29
N ARG A 299 -10.47 -8.86 26.62
CA ARG A 299 -11.47 -8.70 27.70
C ARG A 299 -12.85 -8.40 27.11
N PRO A 300 -13.72 -9.43 26.91
CA PRO A 300 -14.97 -9.26 26.18
C PRO A 300 -16.00 -8.44 26.95
N ALA A 301 -16.48 -7.37 26.33
CA ALA A 301 -17.78 -6.77 26.65
C ALA A 301 -18.80 -7.24 25.59
N TRP A 302 -19.93 -7.77 26.03
CA TRP A 302 -21.00 -8.29 25.17
C TRP A 302 -21.90 -7.13 24.72
N GLY A 303 -22.08 -6.94 23.40
CA GLY A 303 -23.01 -5.91 22.91
C GLY A 303 -22.98 -5.48 21.43
N ILE A 304 -22.64 -6.35 20.47
CA ILE A 304 -22.49 -5.94 19.04
C ILE A 304 -22.93 -7.01 18.02
N ALA A 305 -23.62 -8.08 18.43
CA ALA A 305 -23.97 -9.16 17.50
C ALA A 305 -24.76 -8.67 16.26
N GLY A 306 -25.58 -7.62 16.43
CA GLY A 306 -26.37 -7.01 15.35
C GLY A 306 -25.56 -6.23 14.31
N GLU A 307 -24.63 -5.37 14.71
CA GLU A 307 -23.79 -4.62 13.75
C GLU A 307 -22.79 -5.57 13.06
N LEU A 308 -22.20 -6.51 13.79
CA LEU A 308 -21.23 -7.45 13.21
C LEU A 308 -21.87 -8.29 12.08
N SER A 309 -23.04 -8.86 12.33
CA SER A 309 -23.76 -9.66 11.33
C SER A 309 -24.21 -8.84 10.11
N ARG A 310 -24.68 -7.61 10.31
CA ARG A 310 -25.13 -6.72 9.23
C ARG A 310 -23.98 -6.29 8.31
N ASN A 311 -22.81 -5.99 8.87
CA ASN A 311 -21.67 -5.45 8.12
C ASN A 311 -20.77 -6.54 7.51
N LEU A 312 -21.04 -7.83 7.79
CA LEU A 312 -20.29 -8.96 7.22
C LEU A 312 -20.42 -9.05 5.69
N LEU A 313 -21.66 -9.02 5.17
CA LEU A 313 -21.90 -9.19 3.73
C LEU A 313 -21.30 -8.05 2.90
N PRO A 314 -21.49 -6.75 3.23
CA PRO A 314 -20.82 -5.66 2.53
C PRO A 314 -19.30 -5.77 2.54
N SER A 315 -18.71 -6.19 3.67
CA SER A 315 -17.26 -6.37 3.81
C SER A 315 -16.73 -7.51 2.95
N LEU A 316 -17.45 -8.65 2.90
CA LEU A 316 -17.10 -9.79 2.04
C LEU A 316 -17.21 -9.43 0.56
N LEU A 317 -18.31 -8.80 0.14
CA LEU A 317 -18.52 -8.39 -1.25
C LEU A 317 -17.43 -7.43 -1.72
N LEU A 318 -17.07 -6.45 -0.90
CA LEU A 318 -15.99 -5.52 -1.23
C LEU A 318 -14.64 -6.25 -1.30
N ALA A 319 -14.29 -7.06 -0.30
CA ALA A 319 -12.99 -7.74 -0.28
C ALA A 319 -12.81 -8.70 -1.46
N VAL A 320 -13.85 -9.49 -1.80
CA VAL A 320 -13.80 -10.45 -2.91
C VAL A 320 -13.73 -9.73 -4.26
N SER A 321 -14.58 -8.72 -4.48
CA SER A 321 -14.56 -7.97 -5.74
C SER A 321 -13.24 -7.21 -5.96
N ALA A 322 -12.70 -6.59 -4.90
CA ALA A 322 -11.40 -5.94 -4.94
C ALA A 322 -10.27 -6.95 -5.22
N ALA A 323 -10.33 -8.15 -4.66
CA ALA A 323 -9.36 -9.22 -4.92
C ALA A 323 -9.36 -9.66 -6.40
N ILE A 324 -10.53 -9.81 -7.01
CA ILE A 324 -10.65 -10.22 -8.43
C ILE A 324 -9.99 -9.19 -9.34
N ILE A 325 -10.30 -7.91 -9.13
CA ILE A 325 -9.73 -6.80 -9.91
C ILE A 325 -8.22 -6.72 -9.68
N ALA A 326 -7.78 -6.79 -8.43
CA ALA A 326 -6.38 -6.75 -8.05
C ALA A 326 -5.59 -7.94 -8.62
N PHE A 327 -6.18 -9.12 -8.75
CA PHE A 327 -5.55 -10.28 -9.39
C PHE A 327 -5.26 -10.01 -10.86
N GLY A 328 -6.22 -9.45 -11.60
CA GLY A 328 -6.04 -9.04 -13.00
C GLY A 328 -4.92 -8.01 -13.16
N VAL A 329 -4.96 -6.94 -12.37
CA VAL A 329 -3.91 -5.90 -12.36
C VAL A 329 -2.55 -6.48 -12.01
N SER A 330 -2.49 -7.34 -10.98
CA SER A 330 -1.27 -8.00 -10.55
C SER A 330 -0.69 -8.88 -11.66
N CYS A 331 -1.52 -9.62 -12.38
CA CYS A 331 -1.07 -10.39 -13.53
C CYS A 331 -0.45 -9.47 -14.59
N LEU A 332 -1.15 -8.41 -15.00
CA LEU A 332 -0.67 -7.48 -16.02
C LEU A 332 0.68 -6.84 -15.64
N VAL A 333 0.82 -6.39 -14.39
CA VAL A 333 2.07 -5.79 -13.88
C VAL A 333 3.20 -6.82 -13.83
N LEU A 334 2.96 -7.99 -13.24
CA LEU A 334 4.03 -8.96 -13.00
C LEU A 334 4.48 -9.65 -14.29
N PHE A 335 3.55 -10.05 -15.15
CA PHE A 335 3.88 -10.61 -16.45
C PHE A 335 4.52 -9.57 -17.37
N GLY A 336 4.03 -8.34 -17.34
CA GLY A 336 4.63 -7.23 -18.08
C GLY A 336 6.06 -6.92 -17.62
N ALA A 337 6.32 -6.94 -16.31
CA ALA A 337 7.65 -6.75 -15.75
C ALA A 337 8.62 -7.90 -16.07
N ALA A 338 8.12 -9.13 -16.14
CA ALA A 338 8.92 -10.31 -16.49
C ALA A 338 9.56 -10.19 -17.88
N GLY A 339 8.85 -9.59 -18.85
CA GLY A 339 9.26 -9.53 -20.25
C GLY A 339 9.78 -8.18 -20.77
N SER A 340 9.84 -7.14 -19.92
CA SER A 340 10.17 -5.77 -20.33
C SER A 340 11.55 -5.30 -19.87
N ALA A 341 12.09 -4.25 -20.52
CA ALA A 341 13.35 -3.62 -20.12
C ALA A 341 13.27 -2.95 -18.73
N SER A 342 14.40 -2.80 -18.03
CA SER A 342 14.43 -2.27 -16.65
C SER A 342 13.95 -0.85 -16.59
N LEU A 343 14.24 -0.10 -17.65
CA LEU A 343 13.73 1.23 -17.84
C LEU A 343 12.20 1.26 -17.84
N VAL A 344 11.54 0.35 -18.58
CA VAL A 344 10.08 0.30 -18.68
C VAL A 344 9.44 0.00 -17.33
N THR A 345 9.94 -1.02 -16.61
CA THR A 345 9.39 -1.36 -15.28
C THR A 345 9.56 -0.21 -14.29
N VAL A 346 10.71 0.48 -14.32
CA VAL A 346 10.96 1.65 -13.46
C VAL A 346 10.03 2.81 -13.82
N ILE A 347 9.89 3.13 -15.11
CA ILE A 347 8.97 4.17 -15.59
C ILE A 347 7.53 3.85 -15.16
N THR A 348 7.07 2.60 -15.38
CA THR A 348 5.75 2.16 -14.91
C THR A 348 5.60 2.35 -13.40
N GLY A 349 6.65 2.04 -12.61
CA GLY A 349 6.65 2.29 -11.17
C GLY A 349 6.48 3.77 -10.81
N VAL A 350 7.20 4.67 -11.50
CA VAL A 350 7.07 6.13 -11.30
C VAL A 350 5.65 6.57 -11.57
N PHE A 351 5.07 6.18 -12.70
CA PHE A 351 3.72 6.61 -13.06
C PHE A 351 2.66 6.03 -12.11
N LEU A 352 2.72 4.74 -11.81
CA LEU A 352 1.75 4.09 -10.93
C LEU A 352 1.76 4.72 -9.53
N LEU A 353 2.93 4.94 -8.93
CA LEU A 353 3.01 5.52 -7.59
C LEU A 353 2.78 7.02 -7.57
N THR A 354 3.29 7.78 -8.56
CA THR A 354 3.15 9.25 -8.57
C THR A 354 1.71 9.71 -8.79
N PHE A 355 1.01 9.03 -9.69
CA PHE A 355 -0.37 9.37 -10.05
C PHE A 355 -1.43 8.54 -9.31
N SER A 356 -1.01 7.69 -8.37
CA SER A 356 -1.93 7.02 -7.43
C SER A 356 -2.74 8.02 -6.60
N GLN A 357 -3.82 7.55 -5.97
CA GLN A 357 -4.70 8.37 -5.11
C GLN A 357 -5.29 9.62 -5.78
N ALA A 358 -5.68 9.52 -7.05
CA ALA A 358 -6.50 10.54 -7.72
C ALA A 358 -7.95 10.50 -7.23
N ILE A 359 -8.17 10.65 -5.92
CA ILE A 359 -9.46 10.40 -5.25
C ILE A 359 -10.59 11.18 -5.92
N ILE A 360 -10.35 12.43 -6.33
CA ILE A 360 -11.36 13.28 -6.95
C ILE A 360 -11.73 12.81 -8.35
N GLY A 361 -10.73 12.50 -9.19
CA GLY A 361 -10.97 11.91 -10.50
C GLY A 361 -11.70 10.56 -10.39
N GLN A 362 -11.28 9.70 -9.46
CA GLN A 362 -11.95 8.43 -9.20
C GLN A 362 -13.40 8.62 -8.73
N TYR A 363 -13.65 9.59 -7.84
CA TYR A 363 -14.97 9.95 -7.35
C TYR A 363 -15.89 10.43 -8.46
N ILE A 364 -15.42 11.35 -9.30
CA ILE A 364 -16.23 11.88 -10.41
C ILE A 364 -16.52 10.80 -11.44
N ILE A 365 -15.55 9.96 -11.78
CA ILE A 365 -15.77 8.80 -12.67
C ILE A 365 -16.85 7.89 -12.07
N ALA A 366 -16.71 7.47 -10.81
CA ALA A 366 -17.68 6.62 -10.14
C ALA A 366 -19.08 7.26 -10.08
N ARG A 367 -19.15 8.57 -9.85
CA ARG A 367 -20.40 9.34 -9.83
C ARG A 367 -21.06 9.40 -11.21
N THR A 368 -20.30 9.64 -12.26
CA THR A 368 -20.83 9.65 -13.64
C THR A 368 -21.35 8.28 -14.09
N LEU A 369 -20.75 7.20 -13.57
CA LEU A 369 -21.20 5.83 -13.82
C LEU A 369 -22.34 5.38 -12.90
N GLY A 370 -22.84 6.23 -11.99
CA GLY A 370 -23.91 5.88 -11.05
C GLY A 370 -23.50 4.84 -10.01
N LEU A 371 -22.20 4.70 -9.71
CA LEU A 371 -21.66 3.66 -8.82
C LEU A 371 -21.57 4.10 -7.34
N ILE A 372 -21.92 5.34 -7.02
CA ILE A 372 -21.92 5.85 -5.63
C ILE A 372 -22.97 5.08 -4.80
N GLY A 373 -22.61 4.71 -3.58
CA GLY A 373 -23.44 3.88 -2.70
C GLY A 373 -23.35 2.39 -2.99
N THR A 374 -22.57 1.96 -3.99
CA THR A 374 -22.33 0.55 -4.31
C THR A 374 -20.94 0.11 -3.87
N PHE A 375 -20.77 -1.19 -3.57
CA PHE A 375 -19.44 -1.77 -3.28
C PHE A 375 -18.51 -1.81 -4.51
N ILE A 376 -19.06 -1.61 -5.73
CA ILE A 376 -18.32 -1.72 -6.99
C ILE A 376 -17.31 -0.57 -7.12
N ALA A 377 -17.70 0.67 -6.78
CA ALA A 377 -16.80 1.83 -6.84
C ALA A 377 -15.53 1.68 -5.96
N PRO A 378 -15.64 1.34 -4.66
CA PRO A 378 -14.46 1.10 -3.84
C PRO A 378 -13.64 -0.12 -4.31
N ALA A 379 -14.28 -1.15 -4.88
CA ALA A 379 -13.58 -2.31 -5.44
C ALA A 379 -12.73 -1.95 -6.68
N LEU A 380 -13.29 -1.15 -7.60
CA LEU A 380 -12.62 -0.68 -8.82
C LEU A 380 -11.42 0.23 -8.55
N THR A 381 -11.40 0.89 -7.40
CA THR A 381 -10.39 1.89 -7.05
C THR A 381 -9.39 1.40 -6.01
N GLY A 382 -9.66 0.27 -5.35
CA GLY A 382 -8.80 -0.32 -4.33
C GLY A 382 -7.39 -0.69 -4.81
N TRP A 383 -7.22 -1.03 -6.09
CA TRP A 383 -5.89 -1.33 -6.65
C TRP A 383 -5.04 -0.07 -6.93
N LEU A 384 -5.62 1.13 -6.82
CA LEU A 384 -4.89 2.40 -6.96
C LEU A 384 -4.33 2.91 -5.62
N GLN A 385 -4.42 2.10 -4.56
CA GLN A 385 -3.86 2.42 -3.25
C GLN A 385 -2.31 2.28 -3.28
N PRO A 386 -1.54 3.25 -2.75
CA PRO A 386 -0.07 3.26 -2.83
C PRO A 386 0.57 2.05 -2.16
N SER A 387 0.02 1.59 -1.03
CA SER A 387 0.46 0.39 -0.30
C SER A 387 0.42 -0.89 -1.16
N PHE A 388 -0.65 -1.08 -1.93
CA PHE A 388 -0.75 -2.19 -2.87
C PHE A 388 0.21 -2.01 -4.05
N LEU A 389 0.26 -0.82 -4.64
CA LEU A 389 1.13 -0.54 -5.78
C LEU A 389 2.61 -0.72 -5.43
N LEU A 390 3.02 -0.34 -4.21
CA LEU A 390 4.36 -0.59 -3.69
C LEU A 390 4.65 -2.08 -3.58
N LEU A 391 3.74 -2.88 -3.00
CA LEU A 391 3.90 -4.33 -2.87
C LEU A 391 3.97 -5.03 -4.23
N ILE A 392 3.10 -4.68 -5.18
CA ILE A 392 3.08 -5.33 -6.49
C ILE A 392 4.31 -4.96 -7.33
N LEU A 393 4.84 -3.74 -7.18
CA LEU A 393 6.10 -3.33 -7.80
C LEU A 393 7.30 -4.06 -7.18
N LEU A 394 7.28 -4.31 -5.86
CA LEU A 394 8.27 -5.18 -5.22
C LEU A 394 8.22 -6.60 -5.78
N PHE A 395 7.03 -7.18 -5.92
CA PHE A 395 6.87 -8.47 -6.60
C PHE A 395 7.34 -8.43 -8.06
N ALA A 396 7.11 -7.33 -8.78
CA ALA A 396 7.55 -7.15 -10.16
C ALA A 396 9.08 -7.18 -10.27
N LEU A 397 9.78 -6.52 -9.34
CA LEU A 397 11.24 -6.61 -9.24
C LEU A 397 11.70 -8.05 -8.98
N LEU A 398 11.03 -8.79 -8.09
CA LEU A 398 11.36 -10.19 -7.81
C LEU A 398 11.18 -11.09 -9.03
N VAL A 399 10.06 -10.96 -9.75
CA VAL A 399 9.79 -11.73 -10.98
C VAL A 399 10.84 -11.44 -12.05
N ARG A 400 11.27 -10.17 -12.16
CA ARG A 400 12.30 -9.75 -13.11
C ARG A 400 13.64 -10.43 -12.86
N PHE A 401 14.06 -10.54 -11.59
CA PHE A 401 15.31 -11.22 -11.22
C PHE A 401 15.18 -12.74 -11.13
N GLY A 402 13.95 -13.27 -10.97
CA GLY A 402 13.65 -14.69 -10.80
C GLY A 402 13.18 -15.44 -12.06
N GLN A 403 12.94 -14.72 -13.16
CA GLN A 403 12.55 -15.20 -14.50
C GLN A 403 11.71 -16.49 -14.60
N ARG A 404 10.51 -16.59 -14.00
CA ARG A 404 9.58 -17.72 -14.27
C ARG A 404 8.08 -17.43 -14.15
N GLN A 405 7.30 -18.08 -15.03
CA GLN A 405 5.83 -18.02 -15.05
C GLN A 405 5.17 -18.61 -13.80
N SER A 406 5.73 -19.68 -13.21
CA SER A 406 5.14 -20.35 -12.03
C SER A 406 5.18 -19.50 -10.75
N CYS A 407 6.16 -18.61 -10.63
CA CYS A 407 6.26 -17.64 -9.51
C CYS A 407 5.31 -16.45 -9.71
N THR A 408 5.12 -16.05 -10.97
CA THR A 408 4.32 -14.87 -11.34
C THR A 408 2.87 -14.99 -10.89
N LEU A 409 2.22 -16.14 -11.14
CA LEU A 409 0.82 -16.36 -10.74
C LEU A 409 0.64 -16.40 -9.22
N ARG A 410 1.58 -16.99 -8.48
CA ARG A 410 1.51 -17.05 -7.00
C ARG A 410 1.66 -15.68 -6.38
N LEU A 411 2.59 -14.87 -6.88
CA LEU A 411 2.76 -13.49 -6.43
C LEU A 411 1.58 -12.62 -6.86
N ALA A 412 0.98 -12.87 -8.03
CA ALA A 412 -0.23 -12.18 -8.45
C ALA A 412 -1.40 -12.48 -7.50
N PHE A 413 -1.57 -13.76 -7.12
CA PHE A 413 -2.58 -14.16 -6.16
C PHE A 413 -2.29 -13.59 -4.76
N ALA A 414 -1.03 -13.55 -4.33
CA ALA A 414 -0.63 -12.88 -3.09
C ALA A 414 -0.96 -11.37 -3.11
N GLY A 415 -0.73 -10.68 -4.23
CA GLY A 415 -1.12 -9.28 -4.41
C GLY A 415 -2.63 -9.07 -4.31
N ALA A 416 -3.42 -9.97 -4.91
CA ALA A 416 -4.88 -9.96 -4.82
C ALA A 416 -5.38 -10.09 -3.37
N LEU A 417 -4.82 -11.04 -2.61
CA LEU A 417 -5.16 -11.21 -1.19
C LEU A 417 -4.75 -10.00 -0.34
N ALA A 418 -3.65 -9.31 -0.71
CA ALA A 418 -3.23 -8.11 0.00
C ALA A 418 -4.20 -6.93 -0.21
N VAL A 419 -4.80 -6.81 -1.41
CA VAL A 419 -5.90 -5.85 -1.63
C VAL A 419 -7.16 -6.28 -0.90
N ALA A 420 -7.47 -7.58 -0.87
CA ALA A 420 -8.61 -8.09 -0.11
C ALA A 420 -8.51 -7.74 1.38
N ALA A 421 -7.32 -7.89 1.99
CA ALA A 421 -7.06 -7.51 3.37
C ALA A 421 -7.22 -6.00 3.60
N GLN A 422 -6.70 -5.17 2.69
CA GLN A 422 -6.88 -3.72 2.74
C GLN A 422 -8.34 -3.30 2.55
N ALA A 423 -9.08 -3.95 1.66
CA ALA A 423 -10.50 -3.70 1.42
C ALA A 423 -11.37 -4.14 2.60
N TRP A 424 -10.96 -5.17 3.34
CA TRP A 424 -11.63 -5.65 4.55
C TRP A 424 -11.49 -4.68 5.72
N GLY A 425 -10.25 -4.26 6.00
CA GLY A 425 -9.92 -3.51 7.23
C GLY A 425 -9.62 -2.03 7.05
N GLY A 426 -9.22 -1.62 5.85
CA GLY A 426 -9.09 -0.22 5.46
C GLY A 426 -10.45 0.42 5.24
N PHE A 427 -10.46 1.74 5.11
CA PHE A 427 -11.69 2.52 4.96
C PHE A 427 -11.61 3.57 3.86
N MET A 428 -10.46 3.76 3.20
CA MET A 428 -10.30 4.89 2.30
C MET A 428 -11.13 4.87 1.02
N PRO A 429 -11.16 3.79 0.24
CA PRO A 429 -12.13 3.71 -0.83
C PRO A 429 -13.56 3.79 -0.26
N ALA A 430 -13.84 3.07 0.82
CA ALA A 430 -15.19 2.98 1.40
C ALA A 430 -15.77 4.34 1.82
N ILE A 431 -14.98 5.21 2.48
CA ILE A 431 -15.46 6.52 2.98
C ILE A 431 -15.83 7.49 1.85
N VAL A 432 -15.23 7.32 0.67
CA VAL A 432 -15.48 8.18 -0.51
C VAL A 432 -16.76 7.79 -1.23
N TYR A 433 -17.08 6.49 -1.29
CA TYR A 433 -18.16 5.96 -2.12
C TYR A 433 -19.39 5.49 -1.37
N LEU A 434 -19.25 5.05 -0.11
CA LEU A 434 -20.34 4.48 0.67
C LEU A 434 -20.96 5.54 1.58
N ASN A 435 -22.25 5.81 1.35
CA ASN A 435 -22.99 6.90 2.00
C ASN A 435 -24.10 6.43 2.93
N SER A 436 -24.34 5.12 3.04
CA SER A 436 -25.40 4.54 3.85
C SER A 436 -24.85 3.62 4.95
N PRO A 437 -25.32 3.72 6.20
CA PRO A 437 -24.83 2.85 7.29
C PRO A 437 -24.97 1.35 7.01
N GLN A 438 -25.96 0.98 6.20
CA GLN A 438 -26.23 -0.41 5.81
C GLN A 438 -25.14 -1.00 4.88
N THR A 439 -24.40 -0.14 4.17
CA THR A 439 -23.32 -0.58 3.26
C THR A 439 -21.94 -0.52 3.89
N PHE A 440 -21.83 -0.04 5.14
CA PHE A 440 -20.53 0.13 5.78
C PHE A 440 -19.77 -1.19 5.89
N THR A 441 -18.49 -1.15 5.53
CA THR A 441 -17.54 -2.25 5.73
C THR A 441 -17.00 -2.20 7.15
N TYR A 442 -16.42 -3.30 7.65
CA TYR A 442 -15.83 -3.33 8.99
C TYR A 442 -14.76 -2.25 9.22
N GLY A 443 -13.87 -2.00 8.25
CA GLY A 443 -12.88 -0.93 8.37
C GLY A 443 -13.49 0.46 8.54
N LEU A 444 -14.50 0.79 7.72
CA LEU A 444 -15.25 2.04 7.82
C LEU A 444 -16.07 2.16 9.11
N LEU A 445 -16.71 1.06 9.55
CA LEU A 445 -17.42 1.01 10.83
C LEU A 445 -16.45 1.27 11.99
N LEU A 446 -15.29 0.60 11.98
CA LEU A 446 -14.25 0.77 12.99
C LEU A 446 -13.73 2.21 13.01
N ARG A 447 -13.52 2.83 11.84
CA ARG A 447 -13.17 4.25 11.73
C ARG A 447 -14.28 5.18 12.26
N ASN A 448 -15.54 4.91 11.94
CA ASN A 448 -16.64 5.78 12.38
C ASN A 448 -16.85 5.70 13.89
N MET A 449 -16.67 4.50 14.46
CA MET A 449 -16.62 4.33 15.91
C MET A 449 -15.38 4.97 16.54
N ALA A 450 -14.25 4.99 15.82
CA ALA A 450 -13.08 5.76 16.22
C ALA A 450 -13.33 7.27 16.27
N GLY A 451 -14.24 7.78 15.43
CA GLY A 451 -14.56 9.21 15.31
C GLY A 451 -15.72 9.71 16.18
N SER A 452 -16.52 8.84 16.81
CA SER A 452 -17.76 9.25 17.50
C SER A 452 -17.60 9.73 18.94
N SER A 453 -16.41 9.64 19.55
CA SER A 453 -16.08 10.32 20.80
C SER A 453 -14.57 10.24 21.02
N GLU A 454 -13.91 11.40 21.03
CA GLU A 454 -12.54 11.70 21.45
C GLU A 454 -11.53 10.53 21.43
N ILE A 455 -10.40 10.72 20.73
CA ILE A 455 -9.20 9.86 20.76
C ILE A 455 -8.80 9.45 22.21
N ILE A 456 -9.28 10.19 23.21
CA ILE A 456 -9.09 10.03 24.66
C ILE A 456 -10.09 9.02 25.28
N GLY A 457 -11.36 8.96 24.85
CA GLY A 457 -12.39 8.03 25.37
C GLY A 457 -12.32 6.61 24.78
N MET A 458 -11.49 6.41 23.74
CA MET A 458 -11.27 5.13 23.07
C MET A 458 -10.77 4.03 24.03
N VAL A 459 -10.00 4.38 25.07
CA VAL A 459 -9.37 3.39 25.97
C VAL A 459 -10.40 2.75 26.91
N GLU A 460 -11.49 3.45 27.23
CA GLU A 460 -12.48 3.01 28.23
C GLU A 460 -13.70 2.28 27.60
N GLY A 461 -13.96 2.49 26.30
CA GLY A 461 -15.17 1.98 25.63
C GLY A 461 -14.99 1.16 24.34
N THR A 462 -13.78 0.74 23.96
CA THR A 462 -13.55 0.06 22.67
C THR A 462 -13.74 -1.46 22.71
N ARG A 463 -15.03 -1.83 22.61
CA ARG A 463 -15.61 -2.96 21.85
C ARG A 463 -14.60 -3.90 21.14
N PRO A 464 -13.93 -4.82 21.85
CA PRO A 464 -12.84 -5.62 21.31
C PRO A 464 -13.26 -6.57 20.18
N LEU A 465 -14.53 -6.95 20.13
CA LEU A 465 -15.09 -7.84 19.09
C LEU A 465 -14.97 -7.25 17.67
N LEU A 466 -15.14 -5.93 17.49
CA LEU A 466 -15.03 -5.32 16.16
C LEU A 466 -13.56 -5.27 15.70
N VAL A 467 -12.64 -5.00 16.62
CA VAL A 467 -11.21 -5.03 16.30
C VAL A 467 -10.77 -6.44 15.90
N LEU A 468 -11.25 -7.46 16.62
CA LEU A 468 -11.01 -8.86 16.29
C LEU A 468 -11.63 -9.23 14.93
N ALA A 469 -12.83 -8.75 14.62
CA ALA A 469 -13.49 -8.97 13.33
C ALA A 469 -12.74 -8.34 12.15
N VAL A 470 -12.03 -7.23 12.37
CA VAL A 470 -11.13 -6.64 11.37
C VAL A 470 -9.80 -7.40 11.30
N LEU A 471 -9.18 -7.67 12.43
CA LEU A 471 -7.82 -8.20 12.52
C LEU A 471 -7.71 -9.67 12.09
N ILE A 472 -8.62 -10.54 12.54
CA ILE A 472 -8.53 -12.00 12.29
C ILE A 472 -8.48 -12.30 10.77
N PRO A 473 -9.39 -11.78 9.94
CA PRO A 473 -9.35 -12.03 8.49
C PRO A 473 -8.09 -11.46 7.82
N CYS A 474 -7.61 -10.29 8.25
CA CYS A 474 -6.36 -9.73 7.74
C CYS A 474 -5.15 -10.63 8.05
N LEU A 475 -5.09 -11.21 9.25
CA LEU A 475 -4.04 -12.16 9.63
C LEU A 475 -4.15 -13.48 8.87
N LEU A 476 -5.35 -14.03 8.71
CA LEU A 476 -5.57 -15.26 7.93
C LEU A 476 -5.15 -15.10 6.47
N LEU A 477 -5.57 -13.98 5.84
CA LEU A 477 -5.11 -13.62 4.50
C LEU A 477 -3.60 -13.40 4.47
N GLY A 478 -3.03 -12.81 5.52
CA GLY A 478 -1.59 -12.64 5.65
C GLY A 478 -0.81 -13.95 5.73
N PHE A 479 -1.30 -14.96 6.45
CA PHE A 479 -0.69 -16.29 6.45
C PHE A 479 -0.78 -16.96 5.08
N ALA A 480 -1.89 -16.78 4.36
CA ALA A 480 -2.02 -17.26 2.98
C ALA A 480 -1.03 -16.57 2.03
N ILE A 481 -0.87 -15.24 2.14
CA ILE A 481 0.13 -14.45 1.42
C ILE A 481 1.54 -14.95 1.74
N ALA A 482 1.88 -15.10 3.01
CA ALA A 482 3.18 -15.59 3.45
C ALA A 482 3.48 -16.98 2.86
N TRP A 483 2.48 -17.86 2.83
CA TRP A 483 2.60 -19.18 2.23
C TRP A 483 2.81 -19.10 0.71
N LEU A 484 2.04 -18.28 -0.01
CA LEU A 484 2.19 -18.09 -1.47
C LEU A 484 3.56 -17.52 -1.83
N VAL A 485 4.01 -16.50 -1.11
CA VAL A 485 5.33 -15.87 -1.27
C VAL A 485 6.42 -16.90 -1.02
N ARG A 486 6.33 -17.68 0.06
CA ARG A 486 7.27 -18.76 0.34
C ARG A 486 7.32 -19.78 -0.81
N GLN A 487 6.16 -20.21 -1.33
CA GLN A 487 6.09 -21.16 -2.44
C GLN A 487 6.63 -20.57 -3.75
N ALA A 488 6.48 -19.27 -3.98
CA ALA A 488 7.10 -18.59 -5.11
C ALA A 488 8.63 -18.59 -4.95
N LEU A 489 9.14 -18.15 -3.80
CA LEU A 489 10.58 -18.01 -3.56
C LEU A 489 11.34 -19.33 -3.52
N ILE A 490 10.77 -20.41 -2.96
CA ILE A 490 11.43 -21.73 -2.91
C ILE A 490 11.63 -22.34 -4.30
N ARG A 491 10.74 -22.03 -5.26
CA ARG A 491 10.81 -22.60 -6.61
C ARG A 491 11.69 -21.80 -7.58
N LEU A 492 12.11 -20.60 -7.19
CA LEU A 492 13.08 -19.82 -7.96
C LEU A 492 14.34 -20.63 -8.35
N PRO A 493 14.93 -21.47 -7.48
CA PRO A 493 16.07 -22.32 -7.86
C PRO A 493 15.75 -23.74 -8.39
N ALA A 494 14.49 -24.21 -8.47
CA ALA A 494 14.21 -25.66 -8.42
C ALA A 494 13.63 -26.36 -9.67
N GLU A 495 13.18 -25.67 -10.72
CA GLU A 495 12.49 -26.34 -11.85
C GLU A 495 13.34 -26.34 -13.15
N GLN A 496 14.23 -27.31 -13.38
CA GLN A 496 14.66 -27.56 -14.77
C GLN A 496 13.54 -28.36 -15.48
N VAL A 497 13.14 -27.90 -16.66
CA VAL A 497 12.61 -28.78 -17.72
C VAL A 497 13.61 -28.72 -18.86
#